data_AF-A0A9D6PB02-F1
#
_entry.id   AF-A0A9D6PB02-F1
#
_cell.length_a   1.000
_cell.length_b   1.000
_cell.length_c   1.000
_cell.angle_alpha   90.00
_cell.angle_beta   90.00
_cell.angle_gamma   90.00
#
_symmetry.space_group_name_H-M   'P 1'
#
loop_
_entity.id
_entity.type
_entity.pdbx_description
1 polymer ?
#
loop_
_entity_poly.entity_id
_entity_poly.type
_entity_poly.pdbx_seq_one_letter_code
_entity_poly.pdbx_strand_id
1 'polypeptide(L)'
;MKTNIAVHIPNKAEIVVSPGENIKREELLAKTRDVSSIIEIELAKILGVTPQKISKFLKKKIGEKVARGELIAHKKSLFSTIEIKSPEEGIIEEINLKDGNLIFKKNISDEKKVLSPFSGKISEISEKNIIIECEIEEEYEGEKALGQRVWGKLQHIKGDFVGVLEVMEDIEESIILVNNITSAALAKLDALGANGVITNRTFEEMPITYISVSKNTFSKLGEHTGREIMIDPETNKVFVLS
;
A
#
# COMPACT_ATOMS: atom_id res chain seq x y z
N MET A 1 19.98 21.75 -3.89
CA MET A 1 19.51 22.27 -2.58
C MET A 1 19.03 21.11 -1.72
N LYS A 2 18.76 21.32 -0.43
CA LYS A 2 18.30 20.24 0.47
C LYS A 2 16.84 20.46 0.86
N THR A 3 16.08 19.37 0.94
CA THR A 3 14.70 19.38 1.43
C THR A 3 14.45 18.21 2.39
N ASN A 4 13.51 18.38 3.31
CA ASN A 4 13.10 17.36 4.28
C ASN A 4 11.77 16.75 3.85
N ILE A 5 11.75 15.43 3.69
CA ILE A 5 10.55 14.69 3.30
C ILE A 5 10.22 13.67 4.39
N ALA A 6 8.95 13.66 4.81
CA ALA A 6 8.46 12.75 5.83
C ALA A 6 7.99 11.42 5.20
N VAL A 7 8.52 10.30 5.66
CA VAL A 7 8.03 8.95 5.34
C VAL A 7 7.19 8.45 6.50
N HIS A 8 5.91 8.19 6.25
CA HIS A 8 4.97 7.70 7.26
C HIS A 8 5.31 6.27 7.69
N ILE A 9 5.25 6.04 8.99
CA ILE A 9 5.52 4.75 9.64
C ILE A 9 4.20 4.18 10.14
N PRO A 10 3.87 2.90 9.83
CA PRO A 10 2.72 2.24 10.43
C PRO A 10 2.87 2.12 11.96
N ASN A 11 1.73 2.10 12.65
CA ASN A 11 1.70 1.85 14.09
C ASN A 11 2.40 0.53 14.44
N LYS A 12 3.20 0.53 15.51
CA LYS A 12 3.96 -0.64 16.01
C LYS A 12 5.04 -1.15 15.05
N ALA A 13 5.50 -0.33 14.10
CA ALA A 13 6.68 -0.69 13.33
C ALA A 13 7.95 -0.64 14.20
N GLU A 14 8.85 -1.57 13.95
CA GLU A 14 10.24 -1.58 14.41
C GLU A 14 11.05 -0.75 13.41
N ILE A 15 11.56 0.41 13.85
CA ILE A 15 12.43 1.28 13.04
C ILE A 15 13.84 0.69 13.07
N VAL A 16 14.49 0.57 11.90
CA VAL A 16 15.80 -0.07 11.77
C VAL A 16 16.94 0.88 11.39
N VAL A 17 16.64 2.17 11.24
CA VAL A 17 17.61 3.24 10.95
C VAL A 17 17.74 4.21 12.12
N SER A 18 18.82 5.01 12.13
CA SER A 18 19.10 6.01 13.17
C SER A 18 19.24 7.44 12.63
N PRO A 19 18.97 8.50 13.43
CA PRO A 19 19.23 9.87 13.02
C PRO A 19 20.70 10.07 12.64
N GLY A 20 20.94 10.76 11.52
CA GLY A 20 22.27 11.03 10.96
C GLY A 20 22.77 9.98 9.97
N GLU A 21 22.10 8.84 9.84
CA GLU A 21 22.45 7.77 8.91
C GLU A 21 22.20 8.17 7.45
N ASN A 22 23.12 7.81 6.55
CA ASN A 22 22.91 7.95 5.11
C ASN A 22 22.28 6.68 4.57
N ILE A 23 21.18 6.82 3.86
CA ILE A 23 20.40 5.73 3.31
C ILE A 23 20.33 5.82 1.79
N LYS A 24 20.09 4.69 1.14
CA LYS A 24 19.80 4.62 -0.30
C LYS A 24 18.31 4.42 -0.56
N ARG A 25 17.89 4.68 -1.79
CA ARG A 25 16.59 4.23 -2.29
C ARG A 25 16.44 2.71 -2.07
N GLU A 26 15.22 2.31 -1.73
CA GLU A 26 14.79 0.95 -1.39
C GLU A 26 15.40 0.36 -0.11
N GLU A 27 16.17 1.15 0.64
CA GLU A 27 16.72 0.70 1.93
C GLU A 27 15.60 0.54 2.98
N LEU A 28 15.68 -0.50 3.80
CA LEU A 28 14.68 -0.77 4.82
C LEU A 28 14.76 0.28 5.93
N LEU A 29 13.67 1.03 6.14
CA LEU A 29 13.58 2.06 7.17
C LEU A 29 12.89 1.56 8.43
N ALA A 30 11.79 0.84 8.25
CA ALA A 30 11.02 0.26 9.33
C ALA A 30 10.31 -1.01 8.85
N LYS A 31 9.92 -1.86 9.78
CA LYS A 31 9.17 -3.08 9.49
C LYS A 31 8.09 -3.31 10.53
N THR A 32 6.92 -3.72 10.11
CA THR A 32 5.88 -4.17 11.04
C THR A 32 5.93 -5.68 11.14
N ARG A 33 5.79 -6.19 12.35
CA ARG A 33 5.32 -7.56 12.54
C ARG A 33 3.81 -7.44 12.61
N ASP A 34 3.16 -7.53 11.46
CA ASP A 34 1.73 -7.29 11.45
C ASP A 34 1.01 -8.36 12.28
N VAL A 35 0.07 -7.85 13.05
CA VAL A 35 -0.60 -8.49 14.17
C VAL A 35 -1.63 -9.45 13.60
N SER A 36 -1.54 -10.71 14.00
CA SER A 36 -2.54 -11.76 13.81
C SER A 36 -3.97 -11.26 13.59
N SER A 37 -4.61 -11.68 12.50
CA SER A 37 -6.04 -11.44 12.26
C SER A 37 -6.87 -12.48 13.00
N ILE A 38 -7.96 -12.02 13.63
CA ILE A 38 -8.92 -12.90 14.32
C ILE A 38 -10.08 -13.21 13.37
N ILE A 39 -10.45 -14.49 13.29
CA ILE A 39 -11.62 -15.01 12.60
C ILE A 39 -12.50 -15.70 13.64
N GLU A 40 -13.76 -15.30 13.72
CA GLU A 40 -14.75 -15.95 14.58
C GLU A 40 -15.55 -16.98 13.78
N ILE A 41 -15.68 -18.20 14.32
CA ILE A 41 -16.43 -19.30 13.72
C ILE A 41 -17.58 -19.68 14.65
N GLU A 42 -18.83 -19.49 14.21
CA GLU A 42 -20.07 -19.80 14.96
C GLU A 42 -20.34 -21.33 15.04
N LEU A 43 -19.49 -22.08 15.73
CA LEU A 43 -19.54 -23.56 15.81
C LEU A 43 -20.93 -24.11 16.17
N ALA A 44 -21.59 -23.57 17.20
CA ALA A 44 -22.88 -24.07 17.67
C ALA A 44 -23.97 -23.95 16.61
N LYS A 45 -23.99 -22.83 15.90
CA LYS A 45 -24.93 -22.55 14.81
C LYS A 45 -24.68 -23.47 13.62
N ILE A 46 -23.43 -23.60 13.19
CA ILE A 46 -23.06 -24.45 12.05
C ILE A 46 -23.32 -25.94 12.36
N LEU A 47 -23.00 -26.39 13.57
CA LEU A 47 -23.23 -27.78 13.99
C LEU A 47 -24.70 -28.07 14.37
N GLY A 48 -25.54 -27.04 14.53
CA GLY A 48 -26.91 -27.19 15.02
C GLY A 48 -26.96 -27.86 16.40
N VAL A 49 -26.21 -27.34 17.36
CA VAL A 49 -26.17 -27.82 18.76
C VAL A 49 -26.17 -26.65 19.74
N THR A 50 -26.45 -26.91 21.02
CA THR A 50 -26.31 -25.87 22.05
C THR A 50 -24.83 -25.55 22.30
N PRO A 51 -24.47 -24.31 22.67
CA PRO A 51 -23.09 -23.90 22.96
C PRO A 51 -22.32 -24.86 23.88
N GLN A 52 -22.95 -25.36 24.95
CA GLN A 52 -22.29 -26.27 25.89
C GLN A 52 -21.93 -27.65 25.28
N LYS A 53 -22.52 -28.00 24.14
CA LYS A 53 -22.31 -29.30 23.46
C LYS A 53 -21.23 -29.23 22.38
N ILE A 54 -20.73 -28.05 22.00
CA ILE A 54 -19.74 -27.93 20.91
C ILE A 54 -18.45 -28.72 21.20
N SER A 55 -18.05 -28.80 22.47
CA SER A 55 -16.83 -29.49 22.92
C SER A 55 -16.79 -30.98 22.54
N LYS A 56 -17.96 -31.61 22.35
CA LYS A 56 -18.07 -33.03 21.92
C LYS A 56 -17.71 -33.26 20.45
N PHE A 57 -17.72 -32.21 19.65
CA PHE A 57 -17.56 -32.28 18.19
C PHE A 57 -16.24 -31.71 17.70
N LEU A 58 -15.51 -31.00 18.57
CA LEU A 58 -14.19 -30.47 18.27
C LEU A 58 -13.19 -31.59 17.99
N LYS A 59 -12.34 -31.38 17.00
CA LYS A 59 -11.17 -32.21 16.66
C LYS A 59 -9.85 -31.54 17.02
N LYS A 60 -9.92 -30.26 17.38
CA LYS A 60 -8.77 -29.40 17.68
C LYS A 60 -8.97 -28.70 19.02
N LYS A 61 -7.87 -28.35 19.68
CA LYS A 61 -7.86 -27.73 21.02
C LYS A 61 -7.37 -26.28 20.96
N ILE A 62 -7.69 -25.52 22.01
CA ILE A 62 -7.09 -24.19 22.24
C ILE A 62 -5.56 -24.32 22.25
N GLY A 63 -4.87 -23.41 21.57
CA GLY A 63 -3.42 -23.38 21.38
C GLY A 63 -2.91 -24.25 20.23
N GLU A 64 -3.76 -25.05 19.58
CA GLU A 64 -3.33 -25.93 18.49
C GLU A 64 -3.19 -25.16 17.17
N LYS A 65 -2.09 -25.43 16.45
CA LYS A 65 -1.90 -24.96 15.07
C LYS A 65 -2.75 -25.80 14.13
N VAL A 66 -3.40 -25.15 13.17
CA VAL A 66 -4.18 -25.80 12.12
C VAL A 66 -3.83 -25.22 10.76
N ALA A 67 -3.74 -26.09 9.76
CA ALA A 67 -3.53 -25.70 8.37
C ALA A 67 -4.86 -25.32 7.69
N ARG A 68 -4.76 -24.61 6.57
CA ARG A 68 -5.93 -24.30 5.73
C ARG A 68 -6.62 -25.59 5.29
N GLY A 69 -7.95 -25.64 5.45
CA GLY A 69 -8.77 -26.80 5.10
C GLY A 69 -8.71 -27.95 6.12
N GLU A 70 -7.93 -27.82 7.19
CA GLU A 70 -7.85 -28.84 8.24
C GLU A 70 -9.14 -28.90 9.06
N LEU A 71 -9.56 -30.10 9.46
CA LEU A 71 -10.82 -30.32 10.17
C LEU A 71 -10.76 -29.78 11.61
N ILE A 72 -11.59 -28.79 11.93
CA ILE A 72 -11.73 -28.18 13.26
C ILE A 72 -12.80 -28.91 14.09
N ALA A 73 -13.95 -29.19 13.49
CA ALA A 73 -15.06 -29.85 14.17
C ALA A 73 -15.83 -30.76 13.21
N HIS A 74 -16.41 -31.83 13.75
CA HIS A 74 -17.15 -32.83 12.99
C HIS A 74 -18.30 -33.40 13.82
N LYS A 75 -19.52 -33.33 13.27
CA LYS A 75 -20.72 -33.96 13.81
C LYS A 75 -21.30 -34.95 12.79
N LYS A 76 -21.45 -36.20 13.21
CA LYS A 76 -22.12 -37.26 12.45
C LYS A 76 -23.47 -37.59 13.10
N SER A 77 -24.51 -37.70 12.28
CA SER A 77 -25.86 -38.11 12.68
C SER A 77 -26.39 -39.21 11.74
N LEU A 78 -27.58 -39.75 12.03
CA LEU A 78 -28.17 -40.84 11.23
C LEU A 78 -28.37 -40.48 9.74
N PHE A 79 -28.57 -39.20 9.42
CA PHE A 79 -28.91 -38.75 8.06
C PHE A 79 -28.02 -37.61 7.54
N SER A 80 -27.07 -37.10 8.33
CA SER A 80 -26.19 -36.02 7.90
C SER A 80 -24.84 -36.00 8.61
N THR A 81 -23.85 -35.47 7.92
CA THR A 81 -22.51 -35.17 8.44
C THR A 81 -22.22 -33.69 8.22
N ILE A 82 -21.76 -33.00 9.26
CA ILE A 82 -21.34 -31.60 9.20
C ILE A 82 -19.86 -31.55 9.56
N GLU A 83 -19.07 -30.96 8.66
CA GLU A 83 -17.63 -30.71 8.86
C GLU A 83 -17.38 -29.22 8.85
N ILE A 84 -16.57 -28.76 9.80
CA ILE A 84 -16.09 -27.38 9.86
C ILE A 84 -14.58 -27.46 9.70
N LYS A 85 -14.08 -26.84 8.62
CA LYS A 85 -12.65 -26.82 8.27
C LYS A 85 -12.09 -25.43 8.52
N SER A 86 -10.78 -25.37 8.78
CA SER A 86 -10.09 -24.10 8.98
C SER A 86 -10.11 -23.28 7.69
N PRO A 87 -10.53 -22.00 7.73
CA PRO A 87 -10.52 -21.15 6.55
C PRO A 87 -9.10 -20.81 6.10
N GLU A 88 -8.15 -20.78 7.04
CA GLU A 88 -6.75 -20.35 6.83
C GLU A 88 -5.79 -21.14 7.74
N GLU A 89 -4.48 -20.94 7.58
CA GLU A 89 -3.48 -21.41 8.53
C GLU A 89 -3.40 -20.48 9.76
N GLY A 90 -3.26 -21.06 10.96
CA GLY A 90 -3.26 -20.29 12.19
C GLY A 90 -3.40 -21.15 13.45
N ILE A 91 -3.86 -20.54 14.54
CA ILE A 91 -3.98 -21.14 15.87
C ILE A 91 -5.39 -20.95 16.41
N ILE A 92 -5.95 -21.94 17.09
CA ILE A 92 -7.19 -21.77 17.85
C ILE A 92 -6.87 -21.00 19.14
N GLU A 93 -7.28 -19.75 19.23
CA GLU A 93 -6.98 -18.86 20.36
C GLU A 93 -7.98 -19.05 21.51
N GLU A 94 -9.26 -19.22 21.19
CA GLU A 94 -10.31 -19.39 22.19
C GLU A 94 -11.44 -20.28 21.66
N ILE A 95 -12.13 -20.96 22.58
CA ILE A 95 -13.38 -21.65 22.32
C ILE A 95 -14.36 -21.24 23.41
N ASN A 96 -15.33 -20.40 23.06
CA ASN A 96 -16.29 -19.88 24.02
C ASN A 96 -17.52 -20.80 24.05
N LEU A 97 -17.64 -21.56 25.15
CA LEU A 97 -18.75 -22.49 25.38
C LEU A 97 -20.06 -21.81 25.79
N LYS A 98 -20.03 -20.50 26.10
CA LYS A 98 -21.21 -19.71 26.44
C LYS A 98 -21.94 -19.28 25.18
N ASP A 99 -21.21 -18.71 24.23
CA ASP A 99 -21.77 -18.15 22.99
C ASP A 99 -21.72 -19.16 21.82
N GLY A 100 -20.89 -20.20 21.94
CA GLY A 100 -20.85 -21.29 20.98
C GLY A 100 -19.95 -21.02 19.78
N ASN A 101 -18.98 -20.12 19.90
CA ASN A 101 -18.06 -19.72 18.84
C ASN A 101 -16.62 -20.16 19.16
N LEU A 102 -15.78 -20.11 18.12
CA LEU A 102 -14.35 -20.35 18.20
C LEU A 102 -13.63 -19.13 17.63
N ILE A 103 -12.62 -18.67 18.35
CA ILE A 103 -11.74 -17.57 17.94
C ILE A 103 -10.49 -18.19 17.33
N PHE A 104 -10.32 -17.96 16.04
CA PHE A 104 -9.21 -18.45 15.25
C PHE A 104 -8.26 -17.31 14.92
N LYS A 105 -6.99 -17.47 15.29
CA LYS A 105 -5.93 -16.50 15.07
C LYS A 105 -5.15 -16.89 13.83
N LYS A 106 -5.41 -16.20 12.72
CA LYS A 106 -4.66 -16.35 11.47
C LYS A 106 -3.20 -15.94 11.71
N ASN A 107 -2.27 -16.82 11.35
CA ASN A 107 -0.87 -16.43 11.22
C ASN A 107 -0.74 -15.64 9.91
N ILE A 108 -0.64 -14.32 10.01
CA ILE A 108 -0.23 -13.49 8.89
C ILE A 108 1.27 -13.27 9.09
N SER A 109 2.10 -13.89 8.26
CA SER A 109 3.55 -13.67 8.25
C SER A 109 3.97 -12.65 7.20
N ASP A 110 3.11 -11.68 6.91
CA ASP A 110 3.47 -10.61 5.99
C ASP A 110 4.09 -9.48 6.82
N GLU A 111 5.42 -9.54 6.96
CA GLU A 111 6.21 -8.41 7.45
C GLU A 111 6.02 -7.25 6.46
N LYS A 112 5.31 -6.19 6.86
CA LYS A 112 5.24 -5.00 6.00
C LYS A 112 6.53 -4.23 6.19
N LYS A 113 7.23 -4.00 5.08
CA LYS A 113 8.45 -3.21 5.04
C LYS A 113 8.13 -1.79 4.60
N VAL A 114 8.66 -0.82 5.32
CA VAL A 114 8.73 0.57 4.90
C VAL A 114 10.11 0.76 4.30
N LEU A 115 10.18 0.88 2.98
CA LEU A 115 11.42 1.12 2.26
C LEU A 115 11.59 2.61 2.00
N SER A 116 12.84 3.06 1.90
CA SER A 116 13.13 4.44 1.56
C SER A 116 12.77 4.71 0.10
N PRO A 117 11.97 5.74 -0.20
CA PRO A 117 11.67 6.10 -1.58
C PRO A 117 12.85 6.76 -2.30
N PHE A 118 13.84 7.31 -1.57
CA PHE A 118 14.99 8.00 -2.14
C PHE A 118 16.24 7.88 -1.28
N SER A 119 17.39 8.23 -1.85
CA SER A 119 18.65 8.33 -1.11
C SER A 119 18.72 9.66 -0.36
N GLY A 120 19.29 9.65 0.83
CA GLY A 120 19.37 10.85 1.66
C GLY A 120 19.97 10.58 3.03
N LYS A 121 19.78 11.52 3.94
CA LYS A 121 20.23 11.42 5.33
C LYS A 121 19.04 11.49 6.27
N ILE A 122 18.94 10.56 7.22
CA ILE A 122 17.90 10.63 8.25
C ILE A 122 18.14 11.88 9.11
N SER A 123 17.21 12.83 9.09
CA SER A 123 17.30 14.06 9.88
C SER A 123 16.61 13.92 11.24
N GLU A 124 15.43 13.30 11.26
CA GLU A 124 14.63 13.12 12.47
C GLU A 124 13.81 11.82 12.40
N ILE A 125 13.57 11.20 13.56
CA ILE A 125 12.68 10.05 13.70
C ILE A 125 11.64 10.39 14.78
N SER A 126 10.37 10.19 14.46
CA SER A 126 9.23 10.35 15.36
C SER A 126 8.38 9.08 15.39
N GLU A 127 7.37 9.04 16.26
CA GLU A 127 6.47 7.87 16.37
C GLU A 127 5.74 7.52 15.07
N LYS A 128 5.50 8.51 14.21
CA LYS A 128 4.71 8.36 12.97
C LYS A 128 5.49 8.61 11.70
N ASN A 129 6.66 9.24 11.77
CA ASN A 129 7.41 9.67 10.58
C ASN A 129 8.91 9.50 10.75
N ILE A 130 9.58 9.11 9.66
CA ILE A 130 11.02 9.28 9.46
C ILE A 130 11.21 10.45 8.51
N ILE A 131 11.91 11.50 8.95
CA ILE A 131 12.25 12.63 8.11
C ILE A 131 13.60 12.35 7.45
N ILE A 132 13.61 12.43 6.12
CA ILE A 132 14.81 12.21 5.31
C ILE A 132 15.14 13.53 4.62
N GLU A 133 16.35 14.03 4.88
CA GLU A 133 16.95 15.12 4.14
C GLU A 133 17.51 14.58 2.82
N CYS A 134 17.01 15.07 1.68
CA CYS A 134 17.51 14.69 0.37
C CYS A 134 17.98 15.90 -0.43
N GLU A 135 18.83 15.64 -1.40
CA GLU A 135 19.27 16.64 -2.36
C GLU A 135 18.33 16.66 -3.56
N ILE A 136 17.88 17.87 -3.90
CA ILE A 136 17.06 18.14 -5.07
C ILE A 136 17.77 19.18 -5.94
N GLU A 137 17.58 19.11 -7.25
CA GLU A 137 18.06 20.13 -8.17
C GLU A 137 17.11 21.31 -8.21
N GLU A 138 15.82 21.04 -8.38
CA GLU A 138 14.77 22.04 -8.53
C GLU A 138 13.48 21.61 -7.81
N GLU A 139 12.70 22.59 -7.37
CA GLU A 139 11.33 22.40 -6.90
C GLU A 139 10.37 23.28 -7.69
N TYR A 140 9.16 22.77 -7.92
CA TYR A 140 8.11 23.50 -8.61
C TYR A 140 6.78 23.40 -7.86
N GLU A 141 6.07 24.53 -7.82
CA GLU A 141 4.73 24.60 -7.25
C GLU A 141 3.69 23.99 -8.21
N GLY A 142 2.79 23.17 -7.64
CA GLY A 142 1.57 22.73 -8.28
C GLY A 142 0.40 23.68 -8.02
N GLU A 143 -0.64 23.54 -8.82
CA GLU A 143 -1.93 24.23 -8.65
C GLU A 143 -2.92 23.35 -7.89
N LYS A 144 -2.91 22.04 -8.14
CA LYS A 144 -3.70 21.04 -7.41
C LYS A 144 -3.08 19.66 -7.54
N ALA A 145 -2.98 18.93 -6.44
CA ALA A 145 -2.52 17.54 -6.42
C ALA A 145 -3.55 16.63 -5.74
N LEU A 146 -3.66 15.39 -6.20
CA LEU A 146 -4.44 14.34 -5.55
C LEU A 146 -3.70 13.01 -5.62
N GLY A 147 -3.94 12.16 -4.62
CA GLY A 147 -3.32 10.84 -4.49
C GLY A 147 -2.26 10.83 -3.39
N GLN A 148 -1.36 9.87 -3.49
CA GLN A 148 -0.25 9.67 -2.55
C GLN A 148 1.06 10.14 -3.17
N ARG A 149 2.09 10.36 -2.35
CA ARG A 149 3.43 10.67 -2.86
C ARG A 149 3.94 9.55 -3.75
N VAL A 150 4.41 9.90 -4.94
CA VAL A 150 4.91 8.97 -5.96
C VAL A 150 6.16 9.55 -6.60
N TRP A 151 6.94 8.67 -7.23
CA TRP A 151 8.16 9.04 -7.90
C TRP A 151 8.39 8.16 -9.13
N GLY A 152 9.34 8.56 -9.96
CA GLY A 152 9.75 7.78 -11.12
C GLY A 152 10.42 8.66 -12.16
N LYS A 153 10.92 7.99 -13.20
CA LYS A 153 11.52 8.67 -14.33
C LYS A 153 10.48 9.50 -15.07
N LEU A 154 10.80 10.77 -15.35
CA LEU A 154 9.92 11.64 -16.11
C LEU A 154 9.90 11.25 -17.57
N GLN A 155 8.71 10.94 -18.10
CA GLN A 155 8.49 10.79 -19.52
C GLN A 155 7.51 11.85 -20.01
N HIS A 156 7.85 12.51 -21.12
CA HIS A 156 7.00 13.54 -21.70
C HIS A 156 6.31 13.02 -22.95
N ILE A 157 4.99 12.84 -22.88
CA ILE A 157 4.17 12.57 -24.06
C ILE A 157 3.89 13.90 -24.76
N LYS A 158 4.60 14.11 -25.87
CA LYS A 158 4.48 15.35 -26.65
C LYS A 158 3.15 15.40 -27.39
N GLY A 159 2.57 16.59 -27.45
CA GLY A 159 1.33 16.87 -28.18
C GLY A 159 0.45 17.83 -27.40
N ASP A 160 -0.39 18.58 -28.11
CA ASP A 160 -1.31 19.53 -27.47
C ASP A 160 -2.55 18.86 -26.88
N PHE A 161 -2.82 17.62 -27.30
CA PHE A 161 -3.94 16.79 -26.85
C PHE A 161 -3.49 15.33 -26.85
N VAL A 162 -3.78 14.61 -25.76
CA VAL A 162 -3.35 13.21 -25.60
C VAL A 162 -4.55 12.30 -25.38
N GLY A 163 -4.81 11.46 -26.39
CA GLY A 163 -5.78 10.38 -26.38
C GLY A 163 -5.13 9.04 -26.09
N VAL A 164 -5.89 7.96 -26.29
CA VAL A 164 -5.47 6.59 -25.99
C VAL A 164 -4.36 6.11 -26.93
N LEU A 165 -4.31 6.63 -28.16
CA LEU A 165 -3.38 6.21 -29.21
C LEU A 165 -1.97 6.74 -29.00
N GLU A 166 -1.83 7.89 -28.34
CA GLU A 166 -0.55 8.54 -28.06
C GLU A 166 0.17 7.90 -26.85
N VAL A 167 -0.55 7.13 -26.04
CA VAL A 167 0.00 6.41 -24.88
C VAL A 167 0.67 5.10 -25.35
N MET A 168 1.99 5.02 -25.26
CA MET A 168 2.79 3.85 -25.63
C MET A 168 2.93 2.87 -24.45
N GLU A 169 3.44 1.65 -24.71
CA GLU A 169 3.52 0.58 -23.69
C GLU A 169 4.68 0.74 -22.69
N ASP A 170 5.66 1.61 -22.95
CA ASP A 170 6.86 1.79 -22.12
C ASP A 170 6.67 2.88 -21.05
N ILE A 171 5.77 2.64 -20.09
CA ILE A 171 5.30 3.64 -19.11
C ILE A 171 5.41 3.16 -17.64
N GLU A 172 5.73 1.89 -17.43
CA GLU A 172 5.81 1.28 -16.11
C GLU A 172 6.77 2.05 -15.19
N GLU A 173 6.35 2.25 -13.93
CA GLU A 173 7.07 2.95 -12.87
C GLU A 173 7.50 4.41 -13.20
N SER A 174 6.86 5.03 -14.19
CA SER A 174 7.24 6.37 -14.67
C SER A 174 6.28 7.48 -14.21
N ILE A 175 6.78 8.72 -14.19
CA ILE A 175 5.96 9.93 -14.03
C ILE A 175 5.72 10.54 -15.39
N ILE A 176 4.46 10.79 -15.75
CA ILE A 176 4.09 11.20 -17.11
C ILE A 176 3.76 12.68 -17.15
N LEU A 177 4.56 13.45 -17.87
CA LEU A 177 4.29 14.84 -18.20
C LEU A 177 3.43 14.90 -19.46
N VAL A 178 2.23 15.47 -19.36
CA VAL A 178 1.27 15.45 -20.46
C VAL A 178 0.33 16.65 -20.47
N ASN A 179 0.11 17.19 -21.66
CA ASN A 179 -0.82 18.28 -21.91
C ASN A 179 -2.23 17.75 -22.25
N ASN A 180 -3.29 18.46 -21.88
CA ASN A 180 -4.70 18.20 -22.22
C ASN A 180 -5.05 16.72 -22.46
N ILE A 181 -4.86 15.88 -21.45
CA ILE A 181 -5.11 14.44 -21.55
C ILE A 181 -6.59 14.11 -21.36
N THR A 182 -7.06 13.07 -22.07
CA THR A 182 -8.41 12.51 -21.91
C THR A 182 -8.50 11.54 -20.73
N SER A 183 -9.69 11.38 -20.14
CA SER A 183 -9.92 10.39 -19.07
C SER A 183 -9.63 8.96 -19.51
N ALA A 184 -9.88 8.61 -20.77
CA ALA A 184 -9.56 7.28 -21.30
C ALA A 184 -8.05 7.04 -21.41
N ALA A 185 -7.29 8.06 -21.81
CA ALA A 185 -5.83 7.98 -21.85
C ALA A 185 -5.25 7.89 -20.43
N LEU A 186 -5.79 8.64 -19.47
CA LEU A 186 -5.42 8.55 -18.06
C LEU A 186 -5.65 7.14 -17.48
N ALA A 187 -6.80 6.54 -17.75
CA ALA A 187 -7.08 5.16 -17.34
C ALA A 187 -6.11 4.16 -17.99
N LYS A 188 -5.68 4.40 -19.23
CA LYS A 188 -4.65 3.60 -19.89
C LYS A 188 -3.28 3.77 -19.23
N LEU A 189 -2.88 4.99 -18.83
CA LEU A 189 -1.63 5.22 -18.11
C LEU A 189 -1.59 4.44 -16.79
N ASP A 190 -2.67 4.51 -16.02
CA ASP A 190 -2.83 3.75 -14.78
C ASP A 190 -2.73 2.23 -15.03
N ALA A 191 -3.44 1.73 -16.04
CA ALA A 191 -3.39 0.31 -16.42
C ALA A 191 -2.01 -0.17 -16.91
N LEU A 192 -1.18 0.73 -17.45
CA LEU A 192 0.19 0.45 -17.88
C LEU A 192 1.23 0.64 -16.76
N GLY A 193 0.80 0.96 -15.54
CA GLY A 193 1.68 1.07 -14.39
C GLY A 193 2.43 2.40 -14.27
N ALA A 194 1.88 3.50 -14.82
CA ALA A 194 2.39 4.82 -14.50
C ALA A 194 2.26 5.09 -12.99
N ASN A 195 3.29 5.69 -12.39
CA ASN A 195 3.25 6.06 -10.98
C ASN A 195 2.50 7.38 -10.74
N GLY A 196 2.50 8.29 -11.71
CA GLY A 196 1.82 9.57 -11.56
C GLY A 196 1.78 10.41 -12.83
N VAL A 197 0.94 11.45 -12.82
CA VAL A 197 0.75 12.36 -13.96
C VAL A 197 0.96 13.82 -13.57
N ILE A 198 1.77 14.53 -14.35
CA ILE A 198 1.93 15.97 -14.29
C ILE A 198 1.25 16.57 -15.52
N THR A 199 0.33 17.49 -15.30
CA THR A 199 -0.48 18.04 -16.39
C THR A 199 -0.79 19.52 -16.18
N ASN A 200 -1.29 20.22 -17.19
CA ASN A 200 -1.78 21.60 -17.07
C ASN A 200 -3.32 21.68 -16.94
N ARG A 201 -3.97 20.53 -16.72
CA ARG A 201 -5.41 20.41 -16.52
C ARG A 201 -5.72 19.92 -15.12
N THR A 202 -6.68 20.56 -14.48
CA THR A 202 -7.17 20.14 -13.18
C THR A 202 -8.31 19.13 -13.33
N PHE A 203 -8.30 18.11 -12.48
CA PHE A 203 -9.35 17.08 -12.43
C PHE A 203 -9.99 17.03 -11.03
N GLU A 204 -11.24 16.55 -10.94
CA GLU A 204 -11.92 16.40 -9.66
C GLU A 204 -11.58 15.06 -9.00
N GLU A 205 -11.63 13.99 -9.78
CA GLU A 205 -11.32 12.62 -9.35
C GLU A 205 -10.45 11.92 -10.38
N MET A 206 -9.52 11.09 -9.91
CA MET A 206 -8.50 10.45 -10.75
C MET A 206 -8.15 9.05 -10.23
N PRO A 207 -7.93 8.07 -11.13
CA PRO A 207 -7.50 6.72 -10.74
C PRO A 207 -6.02 6.65 -10.32
N ILE A 208 -5.23 7.65 -10.73
CA ILE A 208 -3.78 7.74 -10.55
C ILE A 208 -3.42 9.01 -9.78
N THR A 209 -2.30 9.00 -9.04
CA THR A 209 -1.75 10.23 -8.45
C THR A 209 -1.51 11.26 -9.55
N TYR A 210 -1.92 12.51 -9.32
CA TYR A 210 -1.65 13.59 -10.26
C TYR A 210 -1.33 14.91 -9.58
N ILE A 211 -0.71 15.79 -10.35
CA ILE A 211 -0.56 17.21 -10.02
C ILE A 211 -0.77 18.06 -11.27
N SER A 212 -1.63 19.09 -11.16
CA SER A 212 -1.74 20.12 -12.19
C SER A 212 -0.74 21.23 -11.93
N VAL A 213 -0.13 21.77 -12.96
CA VAL A 213 0.91 22.82 -12.88
C VAL A 213 0.65 23.91 -13.91
N SER A 214 1.18 25.10 -13.65
CA SER A 214 1.12 26.21 -14.60
C SER A 214 1.82 25.86 -15.93
N LYS A 215 1.45 26.54 -17.03
CA LYS A 215 2.12 26.36 -18.33
C LYS A 215 3.64 26.62 -18.28
N ASN A 216 4.07 27.58 -17.46
CA ASN A 216 5.49 27.89 -17.28
C ASN A 216 6.22 26.74 -16.57
N THR A 217 5.65 26.22 -15.48
CA THR A 217 6.17 25.05 -14.76
C THR A 217 6.22 23.83 -15.67
N PHE A 218 5.15 23.58 -16.43
CA PHE A 218 5.08 22.48 -17.39
C PHE A 218 6.23 22.52 -18.41
N SER A 219 6.51 23.71 -18.97
CA SER A 219 7.60 23.89 -19.93
C SER A 219 8.97 23.56 -19.31
N LYS A 220 9.23 24.04 -18.09
CA LYS A 220 10.48 23.77 -17.37
C LYS A 220 10.65 22.29 -17.03
N LEU A 221 9.59 21.64 -16.56
CA LEU A 221 9.59 20.20 -16.30
C LEU A 221 9.89 19.38 -17.56
N GLY A 222 9.48 19.87 -18.75
CA GLY A 222 9.82 19.22 -20.02
C GLY A 222 11.34 19.13 -20.27
N GLU A 223 12.14 20.05 -19.74
CA GLU A 223 13.61 20.06 -19.85
C GLU A 223 14.26 18.96 -18.98
N HIS A 224 13.52 18.44 -17.99
CA HIS A 224 13.95 17.38 -17.07
C HIS A 224 13.51 15.98 -17.51
N THR A 225 13.13 15.80 -18.78
CA THR A 225 12.73 14.49 -19.31
C THR A 225 13.85 13.46 -19.09
N GLY A 226 13.51 12.32 -18.49
CA GLY A 226 14.44 11.25 -18.17
C GLY A 226 15.11 11.35 -16.80
N ARG A 227 14.88 12.44 -16.04
CA ARG A 227 15.30 12.58 -14.64
C ARG A 227 14.29 11.91 -13.71
N GLU A 228 14.73 11.57 -12.50
CA GLU A 228 13.83 11.11 -11.44
C GLU A 228 13.06 12.30 -10.86
N ILE A 229 11.73 12.19 -10.82
CA ILE A 229 10.82 13.21 -10.30
C ILE A 229 10.03 12.62 -9.15
N MET A 230 9.74 13.45 -8.15
CA MET A 230 8.77 13.14 -7.11
C MET A 230 7.59 14.10 -7.21
N ILE A 231 6.37 13.55 -7.20
CA ILE A 231 5.13 14.30 -6.98
C ILE A 231 4.78 14.14 -5.52
N ASP A 232 4.61 15.27 -4.82
CA ASP A 232 4.20 15.29 -3.43
C ASP A 232 2.84 16.00 -3.25
N PRO A 233 1.74 15.23 -3.20
CA PRO A 233 0.43 15.82 -2.96
C PRO A 233 0.26 16.48 -1.59
N GLU A 234 1.06 16.11 -0.57
CA GLU A 234 0.96 16.71 0.76
C GLU A 234 1.43 18.17 0.78
N THR A 235 2.48 18.47 0.01
CA THR A 235 3.03 19.82 -0.13
C THR A 235 2.59 20.51 -1.42
N ASN A 236 1.84 19.82 -2.28
CA ASN A 236 1.42 20.27 -3.61
C ASN A 236 2.60 20.71 -4.49
N LYS A 237 3.70 19.96 -4.44
CA LYS A 237 4.96 20.27 -5.12
C LYS A 237 5.45 19.13 -6.00
N VAL A 238 6.28 19.50 -6.98
CA VAL A 238 7.08 18.58 -7.80
C VAL A 238 8.55 18.84 -7.51
N PHE A 239 9.32 17.77 -7.28
CA PHE A 239 10.75 17.85 -7.02
C PHE A 239 11.54 17.11 -8.10
N VAL A 240 12.57 17.77 -8.62
CA VAL A 240 13.58 17.15 -9.48
C VAL A 240 14.68 16.60 -8.59
N LEU A 241 14.82 15.28 -8.55
CA LEU A 241 15.79 14.62 -7.68
C LEU A 241 17.18 14.64 -8.33
N SER A 242 18.21 14.79 -7.49
CA SER A 242 19.62 14.72 -7.90
C SER A 242 20.04 13.32 -8.32
#